data_AF-A0A919XYW2-F1
#
_entry.id   AF-A0A919XYW2-F1
#
_cell.length_a   1.000
_cell.length_b   1.000
_cell.length_c   1.000
_cell.angle_alpha   90.00
_cell.angle_beta   90.00
_cell.angle_gamma   90.00
#
_symmetry.space_group_name_H-M   'P 1'
#
loop_
_entity.id
_entity.type
_entity.pdbx_description
1 polymer ?
#
loop_
_entity_poly.entity_id
_entity_poly.type
_entity_poly.pdbx_seq_one_letter_code
_entity_poly.pdbx_strand_id
1 'polypeptide(L)'
;MAYTRGNLAVKERAAERSYQSPRYRETTKVVTRRTSLPVREKLLYIMTVIFCVAVMAGLLWQNANLYNIKRQLYNMNSEIQTMTLEVKELTVQKERLEESIPSEAAKLGYVKPDMNMFQIEVPATTDAGGTSEDMTTARK
;
A
#
# COMPACT_ATOMS: atom_id res chain seq x y z
N MET A 1 -88.04 62.53 26.48
CA MET A 1 -86.73 63.22 26.46
C MET A 1 -86.09 62.98 25.12
N ALA A 2 -85.96 64.04 24.34
CA ALA A 2 -85.55 64.02 22.93
C ALA A 2 -84.03 64.21 22.82
N TYR A 3 -83.36 63.27 22.18
CA TYR A 3 -81.94 63.36 21.89
C TYR A 3 -81.70 64.30 20.70
N THR A 4 -80.82 65.24 20.98
CA THR A 4 -80.38 66.36 20.17
C THR A 4 -79.69 65.91 18.88
N ARG A 5 -80.18 66.41 17.75
CA ARG A 5 -79.44 66.42 16.49
C ARG A 5 -78.38 67.51 16.54
N GLY A 6 -77.13 67.16 16.25
CA GLY A 6 -76.02 68.12 16.14
C GLY A 6 -74.86 67.57 15.31
N ASN A 7 -74.55 68.28 14.22
CA ASN A 7 -73.41 68.19 13.31
C ASN A 7 -73.17 66.91 12.48
N LEU A 8 -73.78 66.91 11.29
CA LEU A 8 -73.48 66.00 10.18
C LEU A 8 -72.46 66.60 9.17
N ALA A 9 -71.44 67.32 9.64
CA ALA A 9 -70.56 68.12 8.75
C ALA A 9 -69.05 67.88 8.94
N VAL A 10 -68.61 66.68 9.38
CA VAL A 10 -67.17 66.35 9.49
C VAL A 10 -66.89 64.89 9.12
N LYS A 11 -67.31 64.42 7.93
CA LYS A 11 -66.92 63.10 7.42
C LYS A 11 -66.39 63.07 5.98
N GLU A 12 -66.26 64.21 5.31
CA GLU A 12 -65.72 64.23 3.94
C GLU A 12 -64.19 64.14 3.90
N ARG A 13 -63.49 64.69 4.91
CA ARG A 13 -62.02 64.66 5.00
C ARG A 13 -61.40 63.26 5.18
N ALA A 14 -62.18 62.28 5.67
CA ALA A 14 -61.72 60.90 5.79
C ALA A 14 -61.82 60.13 4.45
N ALA A 15 -62.78 60.50 3.59
CA ALA A 15 -62.93 59.94 2.25
C ALA A 15 -61.93 60.55 1.25
N GLU A 16 -61.48 61.79 1.45
CA GLU A 16 -60.43 62.41 0.61
C GLU A 16 -59.05 61.78 0.81
N ARG A 17 -58.76 61.19 1.98
CA ARG A 17 -57.48 60.51 2.25
C ARG A 17 -57.36 59.12 1.63
N SER A 18 -58.47 58.49 1.23
CA SER A 18 -58.43 57.20 0.53
C SER A 18 -58.17 57.34 -0.99
N TYR A 19 -58.27 58.57 -1.53
CA TYR A 19 -57.99 58.91 -2.92
C TYR A 19 -56.57 59.48 -3.14
N GLN A 20 -55.62 59.19 -2.25
CA GLN A 20 -54.21 59.39 -2.55
C GLN A 20 -53.80 58.35 -3.60
N SER A 21 -53.56 58.83 -4.82
CA SER A 21 -53.08 58.04 -5.97
C SER A 21 -52.02 57.03 -5.54
N PRO A 22 -52.09 55.76 -5.95
CA PRO A 22 -51.05 54.79 -5.64
C PRO A 22 -49.76 55.27 -6.31
N ARG A 23 -48.86 55.84 -5.50
CA ARG A 23 -47.51 56.20 -5.93
C ARG A 23 -46.88 54.93 -6.48
N TYR A 24 -46.71 54.91 -7.80
CA TYR A 24 -46.14 53.79 -8.54
C TYR A 24 -44.81 53.39 -7.88
N ARG A 25 -44.81 52.23 -7.24
CA ARG A 25 -43.61 51.60 -6.70
C ARG A 25 -43.15 50.60 -7.74
N GLU A 26 -42.03 50.89 -8.38
CA GLU A 26 -41.34 49.92 -9.23
C GLU A 26 -40.99 48.71 -8.36
N THR A 27 -41.74 47.62 -8.54
CA THR A 27 -41.44 46.35 -7.91
C THR A 27 -40.52 45.60 -8.86
N THR A 28 -39.22 45.65 -8.59
CA THR A 28 -38.25 44.85 -9.34
C THR A 28 -38.50 43.39 -9.03
N LYS A 29 -38.98 42.64 -10.03
CA LYS A 29 -39.18 41.20 -9.91
C LYS A 29 -37.83 40.54 -9.72
N VAL A 30 -37.54 40.07 -8.52
CA VAL A 30 -36.35 39.25 -8.24
C VAL A 30 -36.51 37.95 -9.00
N VAL A 31 -35.79 37.82 -10.12
CA VAL A 31 -35.73 36.56 -10.87
C VAL A 31 -34.80 35.63 -10.11
N THR A 32 -35.37 34.75 -9.28
CA THR A 32 -34.63 33.65 -8.67
C THR A 32 -34.25 32.67 -9.78
N ARG A 33 -32.99 32.72 -10.22
CA ARG A 33 -32.42 31.66 -11.06
C ARG A 33 -32.28 30.40 -10.23
N ARG A 34 -32.35 29.22 -10.86
CA ARG A 34 -32.06 27.94 -10.21
C ARG A 34 -30.65 28.02 -9.63
N THR A 35 -30.55 28.06 -8.31
CA THR A 35 -29.27 28.03 -7.60
C THR A 35 -28.65 26.66 -7.81
N SER A 36 -27.47 26.63 -8.46
CA SER A 36 -26.62 25.45 -8.43
C SER A 36 -26.26 25.11 -6.99
N LEU A 37 -26.19 23.82 -6.64
CA LEU A 37 -25.75 23.39 -5.30
C LEU A 37 -24.42 24.09 -4.94
N PRO A 38 -24.25 24.49 -3.67
CA PRO A 38 -23.04 25.17 -3.22
C PRO A 38 -21.82 24.30 -3.53
N VAL A 39 -20.74 24.95 -4.00
CA VAL A 39 -19.53 24.28 -4.54
C VAL A 39 -18.95 23.24 -3.57
N ARG A 40 -19.08 23.48 -2.26
CA ARG A 40 -18.61 22.58 -1.20
C ARG A 40 -19.30 21.21 -1.22
N GLU A 41 -20.61 21.18 -1.40
CA GLU A 41 -21.37 19.92 -1.46
C GLU A 41 -21.01 19.13 -2.72
N LYS A 42 -20.88 19.82 -3.86
CA LYS A 42 -20.47 19.20 -5.13
C LYS A 42 -19.08 18.55 -5.04
N LEU A 43 -18.13 19.20 -4.38
CA LEU A 43 -16.78 18.65 -4.18
C LEU A 43 -16.79 17.42 -3.28
N LEU A 44 -17.57 17.43 -2.20
CA LEU A 44 -17.70 16.28 -1.31
C LEU A 44 -18.23 15.05 -2.05
N TYR A 45 -19.26 15.21 -2.90
CA TYR A 45 -19.77 14.11 -3.72
C TYR A 45 -18.75 13.56 -4.72
N ILE A 46 -17.98 14.43 -5.38
CA ILE A 46 -16.95 13.97 -6.32
C ILE A 46 -15.84 13.21 -5.60
N MET A 47 -15.44 13.67 -4.42
CA MET A 47 -14.42 12.99 -3.60
C MET A 47 -14.89 11.62 -3.12
N THR A 48 -16.15 11.46 -2.69
CA THR A 48 -16.66 10.15 -2.27
C THR A 48 -16.74 9.16 -3.44
N VAL A 49 -17.12 9.62 -4.62
CA VAL A 49 -17.13 8.80 -5.84
C VAL A 49 -15.71 8.36 -6.20
N ILE A 50 -14.75 9.29 -6.22
CA ILE A 50 -13.33 8.95 -6.50
C ILE A 50 -12.81 7.95 -5.47
N PHE A 51 -13.09 8.18 -4.19
CA PHE A 51 -12.68 7.27 -3.13
C PHE A 51 -13.24 5.86 -3.32
N CYS A 52 -14.53 5.74 -3.66
CA CYS A 52 -15.17 4.46 -3.94
C CYS A 52 -14.52 3.74 -5.13
N VAL A 53 -14.26 4.46 -6.22
CA VAL A 53 -13.61 3.89 -7.42
C VAL A 53 -12.16 3.49 -7.12
N ALA A 54 -11.42 4.27 -6.33
CA ALA A 54 -10.05 3.97 -5.94
C ALA A 54 -9.97 2.69 -5.09
N VAL A 55 -10.90 2.51 -4.15
CA VAL A 55 -10.99 1.28 -3.35
C VAL A 55 -11.27 0.08 -4.25
N MET A 56 -12.24 0.19 -5.17
CA MET A 56 -12.53 -0.88 -6.13
C MET A 56 -11.32 -1.22 -7.01
N ALA A 57 -10.64 -0.21 -7.56
CA ALA A 57 -9.44 -0.41 -8.37
C ALA A 57 -8.30 -1.07 -7.57
N GLY A 58 -8.11 -0.69 -6.31
CA GLY A 58 -7.12 -1.29 -5.41
C GLY A 58 -7.40 -2.77 -5.14
N LEU A 59 -8.67 -3.14 -4.95
CA LEU A 59 -9.07 -4.54 -4.81
C LEU A 59 -8.77 -5.34 -6.08
N LEU A 60 -9.09 -4.81 -7.26
CA LEU A 60 -8.76 -5.46 -8.53
C LEU A 60 -7.25 -5.65 -8.70
N TRP A 61 -6.45 -4.63 -8.35
CA TRP A 61 -4.99 -4.68 -8.45
C TRP A 61 -4.40 -5.76 -7.53
N GLN A 62 -4.87 -5.87 -6.28
CA GLN A 62 -4.44 -6.94 -5.39
C GLN A 62 -4.76 -8.33 -5.95
N ASN A 63 -5.96 -8.50 -6.49
CA ASN A 63 -6.38 -9.77 -7.09
C ASN A 63 -5.52 -10.13 -8.31
N ALA A 64 -5.18 -9.16 -9.17
CA ALA A 64 -4.31 -9.39 -10.32
C ALA A 64 -2.88 -9.78 -9.89
N ASN A 65 -2.30 -9.07 -8.92
CA ASN A 65 -0.96 -9.39 -8.40
C ASN A 65 -0.89 -10.77 -7.75
N LEU A 66 -1.97 -11.20 -7.09
CA LEU A 66 -2.03 -12.52 -6.48
C LEU A 66 -1.84 -13.65 -7.50
N TYR A 67 -2.31 -13.49 -8.74
CA TYR A 67 -2.10 -14.47 -9.80
C TYR A 67 -0.63 -14.57 -10.23
N ASN A 68 0.02 -13.43 -10.40
CA ASN A 68 1.44 -13.39 -10.78
C ASN A 68 2.30 -14.06 -9.70
N ILE A 69 2.04 -13.76 -8.42
CA ILE A 69 2.75 -14.35 -7.28
C ILE A 69 2.52 -15.87 -7.21
N LYS A 70 1.28 -16.33 -7.38
CA LYS A 70 0.98 -17.79 -7.39
C LYS A 70 1.75 -18.52 -8.49
N ARG A 71 1.89 -17.92 -9.68
CA ARG A 71 2.63 -18.53 -10.78
C ARG A 71 4.13 -18.60 -10.49
N GLN A 72 4.70 -17.53 -9.94
CA GLN A 72 6.11 -17.50 -9.52
C GLN A 72 6.38 -18.55 -8.44
N LEU A 73 5.50 -18.65 -7.44
CA LEU A 73 5.62 -19.64 -6.37
C LEU A 73 5.58 -21.08 -6.91
N TYR A 74 4.71 -21.36 -7.87
CA TYR A 74 4.65 -22.67 -8.51
C TYR A 74 5.97 -23.02 -9.22
N ASN A 75 6.51 -22.09 -10.01
CA ASN A 75 7.77 -22.29 -10.71
C ASN A 75 8.93 -22.51 -9.73
N MET A 76 9.02 -21.69 -8.69
CA MET A 76 10.07 -21.84 -7.67
C MET A 76 9.93 -23.15 -6.89
N ASN A 77 8.71 -23.59 -6.61
CA ASN A 77 8.51 -24.89 -5.95
C ASN A 77 8.95 -26.06 -6.85
N SER A 78 8.73 -25.98 -8.17
CA SER A 78 9.24 -26.99 -9.09
C SER A 78 10.76 -26.99 -9.15
N GLU A 79 11.40 -25.82 -9.13
CA GLU A 79 12.85 -25.67 -9.15
C GLU A 79 13.49 -26.17 -7.84
N ILE A 80 12.85 -25.91 -6.70
CA ILE A 80 13.28 -26.47 -5.41
C ILE A 80 13.22 -27.99 -5.45
N GLN A 81 12.15 -28.57 -6.01
CA GLN A 81 12.04 -30.03 -6.13
C GLN A 81 13.17 -30.61 -7.00
N THR A 82 13.46 -30.04 -8.16
CA THR A 82 14.56 -30.51 -9.00
C THR A 82 15.90 -30.40 -8.29
N MET A 83 16.20 -29.26 -7.66
CA MET A 83 17.43 -29.08 -6.88
C MET A 83 17.53 -30.08 -5.72
N THR A 84 16.44 -30.37 -5.02
CA THR A 84 16.46 -31.37 -3.93
C THR A 84 16.74 -32.79 -4.43
N LEU A 85 16.27 -33.13 -5.63
CA LEU A 85 16.57 -34.42 -6.26
C LEU A 85 18.04 -34.50 -6.67
N GLU A 86 18.59 -33.45 -7.28
CA GLU A 86 20.01 -33.36 -7.65
C GLU A 86 20.91 -33.46 -6.43
N VAL A 87 20.60 -32.74 -5.35
CA VAL A 87 21.33 -32.83 -4.08
C VAL A 87 21.27 -34.26 -3.54
N LYS A 88 20.09 -34.89 -3.55
CA LYS A 88 19.96 -36.27 -3.10
C LYS A 88 20.80 -37.23 -3.94
N GLU A 89 20.79 -37.08 -5.26
CA GLU A 89 21.62 -37.87 -6.15
C GLU A 89 23.11 -37.69 -5.84
N LEU A 90 23.58 -36.45 -5.71
CA LEU A 90 24.96 -36.13 -5.37
C LEU A 90 25.36 -36.71 -3.99
N THR A 91 24.47 -36.67 -3.00
CA THR A 91 24.75 -37.30 -1.70
C THR A 91 24.90 -38.81 -1.80
N VAL A 92 24.06 -39.48 -2.60
CA VAL A 92 24.19 -40.93 -2.85
C VAL A 92 25.48 -41.24 -3.60
N GLN A 93 25.86 -40.44 -4.60
CA GLN A 93 27.12 -40.62 -5.33
C GLN A 93 28.33 -40.45 -4.40
N LYS A 94 28.29 -39.46 -3.50
CA LYS A 94 29.32 -39.25 -2.47
C LYS A 94 29.44 -40.45 -1.54
N GLU A 95 28.33 -40.95 -1.01
CA GLU A 95 28.32 -42.13 -0.12
C GLU A 95 28.89 -43.36 -0.84
N ARG A 96 28.47 -43.62 -2.08
CA ARG A 96 29.02 -44.73 -2.89
C ARG A 96 30.52 -44.57 -3.12
N LEU A 97 30.99 -43.36 -3.36
CA LEU A 97 32.41 -43.11 -3.56
C LEU A 97 33.19 -43.33 -2.26
N GLU A 98 32.66 -42.84 -1.13
CA GLU A 98 33.24 -43.07 0.21
C GLU A 98 33.31 -44.56 0.57
N GLU A 99 32.31 -45.37 0.20
CA GLU A 99 32.34 -46.82 0.37
C GLU A 99 33.33 -47.52 -0.57
N SER A 100 33.52 -46.99 -1.79
CA SER A 100 34.44 -47.58 -2.77
C SER A 100 35.92 -47.35 -2.43
N ILE A 101 36.26 -46.19 -1.84
CA ILE A 101 37.62 -45.80 -1.45
C ILE A 101 38.34 -46.86 -0.60
N PRO A 102 37.78 -47.39 0.52
CA PRO A 102 38.46 -48.40 1.33
C PRO A 102 38.67 -49.71 0.57
N SER A 103 37.75 -50.06 -0.35
CA SER A 103 37.85 -51.28 -1.15
C SER A 103 38.95 -51.19 -2.21
N GLU A 104 39.13 -50.03 -2.84
CA GLU A 104 40.20 -49.78 -3.80
C GLU A 104 41.55 -49.58 -3.10
N ALA A 105 41.57 -48.87 -1.97
CA ALA A 105 42.77 -48.71 -1.14
C ALA A 105 43.31 -50.06 -0.65
N ALA A 106 42.43 -50.99 -0.26
CA ALA A 106 42.82 -52.35 0.13
C ALA A 106 43.43 -53.15 -1.03
N LYS A 107 42.91 -53.00 -2.26
CA LYS A 107 43.49 -53.63 -3.47
C LYS A 107 44.88 -53.08 -3.80
N LEU A 108 45.11 -51.81 -3.49
CA LEU A 108 46.40 -51.13 -3.71
C LEU A 108 47.38 -51.32 -2.54
N GLY A 109 47.00 -52.07 -1.49
CA GLY A 109 47.86 -52.39 -0.35
C GLY A 109 47.92 -51.33 0.75
N TYR A 110 47.03 -50.33 0.72
CA TYR A 110 46.94 -49.29 1.75
C TYR A 110 45.99 -49.74 2.88
N VAL A 111 46.40 -49.53 4.13
CA VAL A 111 45.61 -49.86 5.34
C VAL A 111 45.12 -48.56 5.98
N LYS A 112 43.85 -48.53 6.40
CA LYS A 112 43.24 -47.38 7.08
C LYS A 112 43.98 -47.13 8.40
N PRO A 113 44.54 -45.92 8.65
CA PRO A 113 45.14 -45.60 9.93
C PRO A 113 44.06 -45.57 11.02
N ASP A 114 44.27 -46.30 12.11
CA ASP A 114 43.40 -46.20 13.29
C ASP A 114 43.60 -44.82 13.95
N MET A 115 42.51 -44.05 14.05
CA MET A 115 42.46 -42.65 14.48
C MET A 115 42.85 -42.41 15.96
N ASN A 116 43.44 -43.38 16.65
CA ASN A 116 43.77 -43.28 18.06
C ASN A 116 45.28 -43.09 18.36
N MET A 117 46.17 -43.02 17.37
CA MET A 117 47.62 -43.09 17.69
C MET A 117 48.57 -42.17 16.91
N PHE A 118 48.13 -41.30 16.00
CA PHE A 118 49.11 -40.46 15.26
C PHE A 118 48.59 -39.05 14.95
N GLN A 119 48.61 -38.18 15.96
CA GLN A 119 48.62 -36.72 15.77
C GLN A 119 50.07 -36.29 15.49
N ILE A 120 50.35 -35.88 14.26
CA ILE A 120 51.60 -35.19 13.92
C ILE A 120 51.34 -33.71 14.16
N GLU A 121 51.88 -33.17 15.25
CA GLU A 121 51.98 -31.72 15.43
C GLU A 121 53.01 -31.18 14.41
N VAL A 122 52.51 -30.41 13.44
CA VAL A 122 53.36 -29.63 12.54
C VAL A 122 53.63 -28.29 13.23
N PRO A 123 54.89 -27.94 13.57
CA PRO A 123 55.19 -26.64 14.16
C PRO A 123 54.94 -25.56 13.10
N ALA A 124 54.01 -24.65 13.40
CA ALA A 124 53.84 -23.42 12.64
C ALA A 124 55.09 -22.56 12.86
N THR A 125 55.98 -22.52 11.87
CA THR A 125 56.99 -21.46 11.77
C THR A 125 56.23 -20.16 11.49
N THR A 126 56.16 -19.33 12.53
CA THR A 126 55.66 -17.96 12.47
C THR A 126 56.58 -17.13 11.57
N ASP A 127 56.29 -17.12 10.26
CA ASP A 127 56.76 -16.06 9.38
C ASP A 127 55.81 -14.86 9.54
N ALA A 128 56.22 -13.96 10.44
CA ALA A 128 55.70 -12.62 10.52
C ALA A 128 56.17 -11.84 9.27
N GLY A 129 55.24 -11.42 8.42
CA GLY A 129 55.52 -10.44 7.37
C GLY A 129 54.51 -10.46 6.22
N GLY A 130 53.53 -9.54 6.23
CA GLY A 130 52.59 -9.42 5.12
C GLY A 130 51.49 -8.38 5.34
N THR A 131 51.89 -7.11 5.34
CA THR A 131 51.15 -5.90 4.92
C THR A 131 49.63 -5.98 4.72
N SER A 132 48.90 -5.22 5.54
CA SER A 132 47.68 -4.53 5.09
C SER A 132 47.56 -3.20 5.85
N GLU A 133 48.16 -2.16 5.25
CA GLU A 133 47.67 -0.81 5.42
C GLU A 133 46.24 -0.78 4.89
N ASP A 134 45.26 -0.48 5.73
CA ASP A 134 43.96 -0.06 5.21
C ASP A 134 43.44 1.15 5.99
N MET A 135 43.09 2.12 5.17
CA MET A 135 43.01 3.54 5.46
C MET A 135 41.55 3.89 5.76
N THR A 136 41.32 4.56 6.88
CA THR A 136 40.19 5.47 7.14
C THR A 136 38.75 4.93 7.01
N THR A 137 38.05 4.83 8.13
CA THR A 137 36.59 5.07 8.18
C THR A 137 36.28 5.92 9.41
N ALA A 138 36.45 7.24 9.27
CA ALA A 138 35.94 8.22 10.22
C ALA A 138 34.61 8.77 9.69
N ARG A 139 33.56 8.34 10.38
CA ARG A 139 32.15 8.69 10.26
C ARG A 139 31.93 10.21 10.41
N LYS A 140 31.25 10.83 9.45
CA LYS A 140 30.41 12.02 9.67
C LYS A 140 29.18 11.94 8.78
#